data_AF-W7Z236-F1
#
_entry.id   AF-W7Z236-F1
#
_cell.length_a   1.000
_cell.length_b   1.000
_cell.length_c   1.000
_cell.angle_alpha   90.00
_cell.angle_beta   90.00
_cell.angle_gamma   90.00
#
_symmetry.space_group_name_H-M   'P 1'
#
loop_
_entity.id
_entity.type
_entity.pdbx_description
1 polymer ?
#
loop_
_entity_poly.entity_id
_entity_poly.type
_entity_poly.pdbx_seq_one_letter_code
_entity_poly.pdbx_strand_id
1 'polypeptide(L)'
;MKKKWLSLMMCAAIIPSMIAGCGNSTSDTDSGKTTTEGSKGSDKKVEIRVMAYNAESTRATYLKLLEEKLPNIKVTFEFVALDNFNNVLNSQLQAGQGPDIIEVGGETRLLANAGYLMDLTGEEFTSKYADSGLAPYSVDGKVFATPLQIGMKVFFITKLCSVITAFKFRKHLISLLRFIRTSLPKGQNLKQWVHSLGSL
;
A
#
# COMPACT_ATOMS: atom_id res chain seq x y z
N MET A 1 -59.62 33.48 -33.74
CA MET A 1 -58.30 34.04 -33.33
C MET A 1 -57.36 33.88 -34.53
N LYS A 2 -57.35 34.77 -35.54
CA LYS A 2 -56.61 36.05 -35.67
C LYS A 2 -55.15 36.01 -35.19
N LYS A 3 -54.26 35.81 -36.19
CA LYS A 3 -53.02 36.57 -36.51
C LYS A 3 -51.66 35.87 -36.25
N LYS A 4 -50.91 35.75 -37.36
CA LYS A 4 -49.44 35.92 -37.53
C LYS A 4 -48.62 34.68 -37.16
N TRP A 5 -48.06 33.87 -38.07
CA TRP A 5 -47.32 34.21 -39.31
C TRP A 5 -46.29 35.30 -39.07
N LEU A 6 -45.14 34.92 -38.52
CA LEU A 6 -43.83 35.50 -38.83
C LEU A 6 -42.74 34.59 -38.23
N SER A 7 -41.61 34.48 -38.92
CA SER A 7 -40.38 33.78 -38.52
C SER A 7 -40.23 32.33 -39.01
N LEU A 8 -40.64 32.11 -40.27
CA LEU A 8 -39.91 31.24 -41.19
C LEU A 8 -38.95 32.16 -42.00
N MET A 9 -37.75 31.66 -42.28
CA MET A 9 -36.66 32.20 -43.12
C MET A 9 -35.57 33.00 -42.41
N MET A 10 -34.44 32.33 -42.13
CA MET A 10 -33.19 32.71 -42.79
C MET A 10 -32.22 31.52 -42.84
N CYS A 11 -31.99 31.06 -44.08
CA CYS A 11 -30.79 30.43 -44.65
C CYS A 11 -30.06 29.34 -43.83
N ALA A 12 -30.18 28.06 -44.17
CA ALA A 12 -29.61 27.39 -45.36
C ALA A 12 -28.08 27.23 -45.32
N ALA A 13 -27.69 25.94 -45.31
CA ALA A 13 -26.39 25.38 -45.70
C ALA A 13 -25.21 25.66 -44.74
N ILE A 14 -24.31 24.73 -44.40
CA ILE A 14 -23.59 23.78 -45.25
C ILE A 14 -23.13 22.53 -44.42
N ILE A 15 -23.05 21.43 -45.15
CA ILE A 15 -22.69 20.01 -44.85
C ILE A 15 -21.19 19.83 -44.45
N PRO A 16 -20.81 18.69 -43.82
CA PRO A 16 -19.50 18.48 -43.20
C PRO A 16 -18.44 17.99 -44.19
N SER A 17 -17.17 18.30 -43.91
CA SER A 17 -15.96 17.54 -44.31
C SER A 17 -14.73 18.38 -43.97
N MET A 18 -13.71 17.77 -43.36
CA MET A 18 -12.31 17.82 -43.81
C MET A 18 -11.51 16.79 -43.00
N ILE A 19 -11.30 15.65 -43.67
CA ILE A 19 -10.17 14.74 -43.46
C ILE A 19 -8.99 15.29 -44.30
N ALA A 20 -7.78 14.91 -43.94
CA ALA A 20 -6.53 15.08 -44.70
C ALA A 20 -5.89 16.49 -44.73
N GLY A 21 -5.04 16.77 -43.74
CA GLY A 21 -3.91 17.68 -43.88
C GLY A 21 -2.65 16.89 -44.25
N CYS A 22 -2.40 16.72 -45.54
CA CYS A 22 -1.10 16.31 -46.08
C CYS A 22 -0.47 17.56 -46.72
N GLY A 23 0.66 18.01 -46.18
CA GLY A 23 1.51 19.00 -46.83
C GLY A 23 2.24 18.35 -48.00
N ASN A 24 2.10 18.92 -49.19
CA ASN A 24 2.76 18.51 -50.42
C ASN A 24 3.94 19.43 -50.72
N SER A 25 5.08 18.84 -51.05
CA SER A 25 6.12 19.44 -51.90
C SER A 25 6.55 18.36 -52.89
N THR A 26 6.17 18.55 -54.14
CA THR A 26 6.29 17.62 -55.26
C THR A 26 7.75 17.44 -55.70
N SER A 27 8.16 16.20 -56.02
CA SER A 27 9.09 15.84 -57.12
C SER A 27 9.06 14.31 -57.36
N ASP A 28 9.28 13.94 -58.62
CA ASP A 28 8.95 12.71 -59.33
C ASP A 28 9.53 11.33 -58.86
N THR A 29 8.75 10.28 -59.20
CA THR A 29 9.10 8.94 -59.74
C THR A 29 10.30 8.15 -59.19
N ASP A 30 10.06 6.97 -58.59
CA ASP A 30 10.46 5.63 -59.11
C ASP A 30 10.29 4.51 -58.04
N SER A 31 10.12 3.30 -58.55
CA SER A 31 9.82 2.02 -57.93
C SER A 31 10.79 1.54 -56.84
N GLY A 32 10.21 0.79 -55.90
CA GLY A 32 10.86 -0.37 -55.29
C GLY A 32 11.69 -0.12 -54.03
N LYS A 33 11.13 -0.44 -52.86
CA LYS A 33 11.93 -0.97 -51.76
C LYS A 33 11.11 -1.76 -50.74
N THR A 34 11.35 -3.06 -50.72
CA THR A 34 11.17 -3.93 -49.56
C THR A 34 11.90 -3.31 -48.37
N THR A 35 11.17 -2.92 -47.32
CA THR A 35 11.74 -2.57 -46.02
C THR A 35 11.18 -3.48 -44.95
N THR A 36 12.00 -4.47 -44.64
CA THR A 36 12.18 -5.13 -43.36
C THR A 36 11.74 -4.27 -42.17
N GLU A 37 10.59 -4.58 -41.57
CA GLU A 37 10.31 -4.17 -40.19
C GLU A 37 11.02 -5.14 -39.25
N GLY A 38 12.28 -4.82 -38.97
CA GLY A 38 12.94 -5.27 -37.75
C GLY A 38 12.20 -4.68 -36.57
N SER A 39 11.47 -5.51 -35.85
CA SER A 39 10.89 -5.20 -34.55
C SER A 39 12.04 -4.87 -33.58
N LYS A 40 12.38 -3.58 -33.47
CA LYS A 40 13.12 -3.06 -32.33
C LYS A 40 12.18 -3.09 -31.14
N GLY A 41 12.25 -4.17 -30.37
CA GLY A 41 11.64 -4.24 -29.04
C GLY A 41 12.10 -3.01 -28.25
N SER A 42 11.17 -2.15 -27.90
CA SER A 42 11.46 -1.00 -27.04
C SER A 42 11.79 -1.52 -25.65
N ASP A 43 13.02 -1.28 -25.19
CA ASP A 43 13.51 -1.42 -23.81
C ASP A 43 12.74 -0.50 -22.83
N LYS A 44 11.41 -0.56 -22.81
CA LYS A 44 10.61 0.15 -21.81
C LYS A 44 10.74 -0.60 -20.51
N LYS A 45 11.54 -0.04 -19.59
CA LYS A 45 11.62 -0.53 -18.22
C LYS A 45 10.24 -0.49 -17.58
N VAL A 46 9.84 -1.59 -16.94
CA VAL A 46 8.62 -1.65 -16.14
C VAL A 46 8.89 -0.86 -14.85
N GLU A 47 8.04 0.11 -14.53
CA GLU A 47 8.16 0.88 -13.29
C GLU A 47 7.33 0.24 -12.17
N ILE A 48 7.94 0.04 -11.00
CA ILE A 48 7.30 -0.50 -9.79
C ILE A 48 7.46 0.52 -8.67
N ARG A 49 6.35 0.92 -8.05
CA ARG A 49 6.32 1.83 -6.89
C ARG A 49 6.36 1.04 -5.58
N VAL A 50 7.32 1.38 -4.73
CA VAL A 50 7.47 0.81 -3.39
C VAL A 50 7.24 1.91 -2.37
N MET A 51 6.20 1.79 -1.54
CA MET A 51 5.97 2.70 -0.42
C MET A 51 6.44 2.05 0.89
N ALA A 52 7.24 2.78 1.66
CA ALA A 52 7.84 2.29 2.89
C ALA A 52 8.01 3.39 3.95
N TYR A 53 8.10 2.99 5.22
CA TYR A 53 8.24 3.91 6.36
C TYR A 53 9.65 4.03 6.93
N ASN A 54 10.61 3.30 6.38
CA ASN A 54 12.02 3.51 6.67
C ASN A 54 12.64 4.40 5.58
N ALA A 55 13.54 5.29 5.97
CA ALA A 55 14.21 6.17 5.03
C ALA A 55 14.94 5.36 3.94
N GLU A 56 14.97 5.89 2.71
CA GLU A 56 15.57 5.23 1.56
C GLU A 56 17.04 4.82 1.80
N SER A 57 17.79 5.63 2.54
CA SER A 57 19.18 5.32 2.95
C SER A 57 19.30 4.00 3.72
N THR A 58 18.26 3.61 4.47
CA THR A 58 18.19 2.33 5.20
C THR A 58 17.94 1.15 4.25
N ARG A 59 17.50 1.43 3.01
CA ARG A 59 17.19 0.44 1.97
C ARG A 59 18.11 0.51 0.76
N ALA A 60 19.14 1.37 0.78
CA ALA A 60 20.05 1.57 -0.35
C ALA A 60 20.69 0.26 -0.86
N THR A 61 21.15 -0.63 0.04
CA THR A 61 21.72 -1.93 -0.35
C THR A 61 20.69 -2.83 -1.03
N TYR A 62 19.45 -2.84 -0.53
CA TYR A 62 18.36 -3.62 -1.11
C TYR A 62 17.95 -3.07 -2.48
N LEU A 63 17.77 -1.75 -2.61
CA LEU A 63 17.41 -1.10 -3.87
C LEU A 63 18.49 -1.32 -4.94
N LYS A 64 19.77 -1.20 -4.57
CA LYS A 64 20.88 -1.52 -5.47
C LYS A 64 20.88 -2.97 -5.93
N LEU A 65 20.60 -3.92 -5.02
CA LEU A 65 20.48 -5.33 -5.39
C LEU A 65 19.33 -5.58 -6.38
N LEU A 66 18.19 -4.90 -6.20
CA LEU A 66 17.08 -4.98 -7.15
C LEU A 66 17.48 -4.44 -8.52
N GLU A 67 18.14 -3.29 -8.59
CA GLU A 67 18.62 -2.72 -9.86
C GLU A 67 19.60 -3.65 -10.59
N GLU A 68 20.52 -4.29 -9.85
CA GLU A 68 21.50 -5.22 -10.42
C GLU A 68 20.86 -6.53 -10.91
N LYS A 69 19.87 -7.06 -10.17
CA LYS A 69 19.22 -8.35 -10.48
C LYS A 69 18.06 -8.21 -11.45
N LEU A 70 17.44 -7.04 -11.53
CA LEU A 70 16.24 -6.77 -12.32
C LEU A 70 16.44 -5.50 -13.18
N PRO A 71 17.40 -5.50 -14.14
CA PRO A 71 17.79 -4.29 -14.89
C PRO A 71 16.65 -3.70 -15.76
N ASN A 72 15.65 -4.52 -16.08
CA ASN A 72 14.47 -4.15 -16.85
C ASN A 72 13.34 -3.58 -15.98
N ILE A 73 13.54 -3.49 -14.67
CA ILE A 73 12.60 -2.92 -13.72
C ILE A 73 13.20 -1.64 -13.15
N LYS A 74 12.42 -0.55 -13.14
CA LYS A 74 12.74 0.69 -12.44
C LYS A 74 11.94 0.71 -11.15
N VAL A 75 12.64 0.74 -10.01
CA VAL A 75 11.99 0.84 -8.70
C VAL A 75 11.90 2.32 -8.31
N THR A 76 10.70 2.81 -8.04
CA THR A 76 10.45 4.15 -7.51
C THR A 76 10.09 4.03 -6.03
N PHE A 77 10.97 4.50 -5.16
CA PHE A 77 10.80 4.42 -3.71
C PHE A 77 10.07 5.66 -3.16
N GLU A 78 9.01 5.44 -2.39
CA GLU A 78 8.23 6.47 -1.73
C GLU A 78 8.35 6.31 -0.22
N PHE A 79 9.09 7.23 0.40
CA PHE A 79 9.18 7.30 1.85
C PHE A 79 7.99 8.06 2.44
N VAL A 80 7.30 7.43 3.39
CA VAL A 80 6.26 8.07 4.21
C VAL A 80 6.54 7.81 5.67
N ALA A 81 6.63 8.86 6.49
CA ALA A 81 6.88 8.70 7.93
C ALA A 81 5.83 7.79 8.60
N LEU A 82 6.27 6.93 9.52
CA LEU A 82 5.46 5.87 10.12
C LEU A 82 4.15 6.37 10.76
N ASP A 83 4.17 7.54 11.38
CA ASP A 83 3.03 8.19 12.02
C ASP A 83 1.92 8.57 11.02
N ASN A 84 2.28 8.80 9.75
CA ASN A 84 1.35 9.15 8.68
C ASN A 84 1.17 8.04 7.62
N PHE A 85 1.94 6.96 7.69
CA PHE A 85 2.00 5.90 6.67
C PHE A 85 0.61 5.36 6.30
N ASN A 86 -0.16 4.91 7.30
CA ASN A 86 -1.48 4.33 7.06
C ASN A 86 -2.48 5.34 6.47
N ASN A 87 -2.38 6.63 6.82
CA ASN A 87 -3.28 7.65 6.29
C ASN A 87 -3.01 7.89 4.80
N VAL A 88 -1.74 8.04 4.42
CA VAL A 88 -1.33 8.24 3.03
C VAL A 88 -1.64 7.00 2.19
N LEU A 89 -1.29 5.81 2.70
CA LEU A 89 -1.58 4.55 2.03
C LEU A 89 -3.08 4.38 1.76
N ASN A 90 -3.93 4.55 2.78
CA ASN A 90 -5.37 4.40 2.62
C ASN A 90 -5.96 5.41 1.63
N SER A 91 -5.47 6.65 1.63
CA SER A 91 -5.89 7.67 0.66
C SER A 91 -5.55 7.25 -0.78
N GLN A 92 -4.32 6.78 -1.03
CA GLN A 92 -3.89 6.31 -2.35
C GLN A 92 -4.66 5.06 -2.81
N LEU A 93 -4.89 4.10 -1.91
CA LEU A 93 -5.68 2.89 -2.20
C LEU A 93 -7.12 3.23 -2.58
N GLN A 94 -7.77 4.13 -1.84
CA GLN A 94 -9.14 4.58 -2.15
C GLN A 94 -9.22 5.37 -3.45
N ALA A 95 -8.17 6.13 -3.79
CA ALA A 95 -8.06 6.83 -5.06
C ALA A 95 -7.73 5.91 -6.25
N GLY A 96 -7.51 4.61 -6.04
CA GLY A 96 -7.08 3.67 -7.08
C GLY A 96 -5.65 3.93 -7.58
N GLN A 97 -4.83 4.62 -6.79
CA GLN A 97 -3.45 5.00 -7.12
C GLN A 97 -2.45 4.41 -6.11
N GLY A 98 -2.83 3.32 -5.45
CA GLY A 98 -2.00 2.61 -4.49
C GLY A 98 -0.64 2.20 -5.09
N PRO A 99 0.41 2.16 -4.28
CA PRO A 99 1.71 1.61 -4.69
C PRO A 99 1.62 0.11 -4.98
N ASP A 100 2.55 -0.40 -5.79
CA ASP A 100 2.60 -1.82 -6.16
C ASP A 100 3.11 -2.71 -5.01
N ILE A 101 4.02 -2.18 -4.20
CA ILE A 101 4.61 -2.86 -3.04
C ILE A 101 4.51 -1.95 -1.82
N ILE A 102 4.04 -2.52 -0.71
CA ILE A 102 3.92 -1.85 0.59
C ILE A 102 4.55 -2.66 1.71
N GLU A 103 5.03 -1.97 2.73
CA GLU A 103 5.27 -2.60 4.02
C GLU A 103 3.97 -2.70 4.81
N VAL A 104 3.70 -3.89 5.37
CA VAL A 104 2.53 -4.14 6.22
C VAL A 104 2.95 -4.68 7.59
N GLY A 105 2.13 -4.37 8.59
CA GLY A 105 2.23 -4.81 9.97
C GLY A 105 0.91 -5.37 10.50
N GLY A 106 0.43 -4.80 11.60
CA GLY A 106 -0.79 -5.28 12.29
C GLY A 106 -2.08 -5.10 11.48
N GLU A 107 -2.06 -4.21 10.50
CA GLU A 107 -3.15 -3.90 9.59
C GLU A 107 -3.33 -4.90 8.44
N THR A 108 -2.43 -5.89 8.30
CA THR A 108 -2.47 -6.88 7.20
C THR A 108 -3.86 -7.50 7.02
N ARG A 109 -4.52 -7.91 8.11
CA ARG A 109 -5.87 -8.50 8.05
C ARG A 109 -6.91 -7.54 7.50
N LEU A 110 -6.85 -6.27 7.89
CA LEU A 110 -7.79 -5.26 7.43
C LEU A 110 -7.63 -5.04 5.92
N LEU A 111 -6.40 -4.87 5.46
CA LEU A 111 -6.09 -4.64 4.04
C LEU A 111 -6.40 -5.87 3.17
N ALA A 112 -6.13 -7.08 3.65
CA ALA A 112 -6.49 -8.32 2.97
C ALA A 112 -8.01 -8.46 2.81
N ASN A 113 -8.77 -8.25 3.89
CA ASN A 113 -10.24 -8.33 3.86
C ASN A 113 -10.87 -7.24 2.98
N ALA A 114 -10.21 -6.09 2.85
CA ALA A 114 -10.63 -5.01 1.96
C ALA A 114 -10.25 -5.28 0.48
N GLY A 115 -9.54 -6.36 0.18
CA GLY A 115 -9.14 -6.72 -1.18
C GLY A 115 -7.95 -5.92 -1.73
N TYR A 116 -7.20 -5.24 -0.86
CA TYR A 116 -6.03 -4.44 -1.27
C TYR A 116 -4.72 -5.26 -1.32
N LEU A 117 -4.70 -6.46 -0.77
CA LEU A 117 -3.53 -7.34 -0.78
C LEU A 117 -3.74 -8.54 -1.70
N MET A 118 -2.68 -8.90 -2.42
CA MET A 118 -2.65 -10.10 -3.26
C MET A 118 -2.48 -11.36 -2.39
N ASP A 119 -3.22 -12.42 -2.72
CA ASP A 119 -2.99 -13.74 -2.15
C ASP A 119 -1.71 -14.34 -2.73
N LEU A 120 -0.72 -14.58 -1.86
CA LEU A 120 0.59 -15.13 -2.21
C LEU A 120 0.69 -16.63 -1.89
N THR A 121 -0.42 -17.27 -1.52
CA THR A 121 -0.43 -18.68 -1.09
C THR A 121 0.05 -19.59 -2.21
N GLY A 122 1.07 -20.40 -1.92
CA GLY A 122 1.63 -21.38 -2.87
C GLY A 122 2.74 -20.82 -3.76
N GLU A 123 3.07 -19.54 -3.67
CA GLU A 123 4.23 -18.97 -4.36
C GLU A 123 5.55 -19.57 -3.84
N GLU A 124 6.49 -19.88 -4.73
CA GLU A 124 7.75 -20.61 -4.41
C GLU A 124 8.56 -19.91 -3.31
N PHE A 125 8.50 -18.58 -3.22
CA PHE A 125 9.23 -17.85 -2.21
C PHE A 125 8.59 -17.95 -0.82
N THR A 126 7.28 -18.21 -0.72
CA THR A 126 6.60 -18.33 0.59
C THR A 126 7.03 -19.57 1.36
N SER A 127 7.38 -20.66 0.66
CA SER A 127 7.87 -21.90 1.28
C SER A 127 9.27 -21.77 1.91
N LYS A 128 9.95 -20.63 1.70
CA LYS A 128 11.26 -20.33 2.29
C LYS A 128 11.14 -19.79 3.72
N TYR A 129 9.93 -19.49 4.18
CA TYR A 129 9.64 -18.99 5.51
C TYR A 129 9.03 -20.08 6.38
N ALA A 130 9.36 -20.07 7.68
CA ALA A 130 8.65 -20.89 8.66
C ALA A 130 7.22 -20.36 8.87
N ASP A 131 6.28 -21.26 9.12
CA ASP A 131 4.86 -20.92 9.36
C ASP A 131 4.68 -19.83 10.43
N SER A 132 5.48 -19.89 11.50
CA SER A 132 5.44 -18.88 12.57
C SER A 132 5.81 -17.46 12.10
N GLY A 133 6.63 -17.35 11.05
CA GLY A 133 6.98 -16.08 10.43
C GLY A 133 5.88 -15.55 9.51
N LEU A 134 5.11 -16.44 8.87
CA LEU A 134 4.01 -16.09 7.98
C LEU A 134 2.70 -15.84 8.73
N ALA A 135 2.52 -16.45 9.90
CA ALA A 135 1.28 -16.41 10.67
C ALA A 135 0.73 -14.98 10.93
N PRO A 136 1.54 -13.97 11.28
CA PRO A 136 1.05 -12.60 11.46
C PRO A 136 0.47 -11.97 10.19
N TYR A 137 0.90 -12.47 9.03
CA TYR A 137 0.53 -11.98 7.70
C TYR A 137 -0.44 -12.92 6.97
N SER A 138 -0.97 -13.92 7.69
CA SER A 138 -1.89 -14.90 7.17
C SER A 138 -3.32 -14.62 7.63
N VAL A 139 -4.27 -14.67 6.70
CA VAL A 139 -5.69 -14.39 6.93
C VAL A 139 -6.46 -15.55 6.34
N ASP A 140 -7.19 -16.26 7.20
CA ASP A 140 -8.09 -17.36 6.83
C ASP A 140 -7.40 -18.45 5.99
N GLY A 141 -6.15 -18.77 6.36
CA GLY A 141 -5.32 -19.78 5.71
C GLY A 141 -4.54 -19.30 4.48
N LYS A 142 -4.70 -18.04 4.09
CA LYS A 142 -4.00 -17.42 2.94
C LYS A 142 -2.89 -16.50 3.41
N VAL A 143 -1.77 -16.49 2.71
CA VAL A 143 -0.60 -15.62 2.99
C VAL A 143 -0.70 -14.35 2.15
N PHE A 144 -0.64 -13.17 2.78
CA PHE A 144 -0.76 -11.88 2.08
C PHE A 144 0.50 -11.02 2.09
N ALA A 145 1.49 -11.39 2.90
CA ALA A 145 2.79 -10.73 2.91
C ALA A 145 3.88 -11.67 3.44
N THR A 146 5.13 -11.38 3.08
CA THR A 146 6.30 -12.10 3.58
C THR A 146 7.14 -11.23 4.50
N PRO A 147 7.76 -11.80 5.55
CA PRO A 147 8.69 -11.07 6.40
C PRO A 147 9.86 -10.49 5.59
N LEU A 148 9.96 -9.17 5.55
CA LEU A 148 11.14 -8.45 5.05
C LEU A 148 12.21 -8.33 6.15
N GLN A 149 11.75 -8.02 7.37
CA GLN A 149 12.57 -7.94 8.58
C GLN A 149 11.75 -8.47 9.75
N ILE A 150 12.34 -9.30 10.59
CA ILE A 150 11.72 -9.73 11.84
C ILE A 150 12.21 -8.80 12.93
N GLY A 151 11.42 -7.76 13.21
CA GLY A 151 11.65 -6.88 14.34
C GLY A 151 11.18 -7.53 15.63
N MET A 152 12.04 -8.30 16.30
CA MET A 152 11.75 -8.65 17.70
C MET A 152 11.85 -7.38 18.54
N LYS A 153 10.71 -6.90 19.05
CA LYS A 153 10.70 -5.90 20.12
C LYS A 153 11.15 -6.59 21.41
N VAL A 154 12.46 -6.59 21.65
CA VAL A 154 13.06 -7.16 22.85
C VAL A 154 13.14 -6.09 23.93
N PHE A 155 12.72 -6.42 25.15
CA PHE A 155 13.06 -5.60 26.30
C PHE A 155 14.55 -5.75 26.58
N PHE A 156 15.33 -4.69 26.35
CA PHE A 156 16.71 -4.65 26.83
C PHE A 156 16.72 -4.26 28.31
N ILE A 157 17.30 -5.14 29.12
CA ILE A 157 17.67 -4.86 30.50
C ILE A 157 19.19 -4.66 30.49
N THR A 158 19.65 -3.41 30.59
CA THR A 158 21.09 -3.10 30.71
C THR A 158 21.68 -3.74 31.97
N LYS A 159 22.99 -4.02 31.95
CA LYS A 159 23.79 -4.86 32.89
C LYS A 159 23.72 -4.50 34.40
N LEU A 160 22.85 -3.58 34.80
CA LEU A 160 22.56 -3.25 36.19
C LEU A 160 21.29 -3.94 36.74
N CYS A 161 20.65 -4.81 35.97
CA CYS A 161 19.25 -5.18 36.25
C CYS A 161 19.00 -6.71 36.13
N SER A 162 20.00 -7.52 36.52
CA SER A 162 19.96 -8.99 36.41
C SER A 162 19.44 -9.75 37.64
N VAL A 163 19.07 -9.11 38.76
CA VAL A 163 18.55 -9.83 39.96
C VAL A 163 17.20 -9.27 40.46
N ILE A 164 16.77 -8.10 39.98
CA ILE A 164 15.64 -7.36 40.57
C ILE A 164 14.34 -7.46 39.75
N THR A 165 14.42 -7.76 38.45
CA THR A 165 13.27 -7.64 37.53
C THR A 165 12.30 -8.82 37.59
N ALA A 166 12.79 -10.03 37.87
CA ALA A 166 11.92 -11.20 38.07
C ALA A 166 11.01 -11.07 39.31
N PHE A 167 11.44 -10.30 40.32
CA PHE A 167 10.66 -10.09 41.55
C PHE A 167 9.73 -8.87 41.48
N LYS A 168 10.07 -7.85 40.69
CA LYS A 168 9.24 -6.65 40.49
C LYS A 168 8.06 -6.87 39.53
N PHE A 169 8.21 -7.67 38.47
CA PHE A 169 7.14 -7.89 37.48
C PHE A 169 5.94 -8.65 38.08
N ARG A 170 6.17 -9.65 38.94
CA ARG A 170 5.10 -10.31 39.73
C ARG A 170 4.41 -9.36 40.71
N LYS A 171 5.14 -8.43 41.34
CA LYS A 171 4.57 -7.46 42.30
C LYS A 171 3.65 -6.45 41.62
N HIS A 172 3.94 -6.01 40.39
CA HIS A 172 3.11 -5.02 39.69
C HIS A 172 1.77 -5.59 39.22
N LEU A 173 1.75 -6.80 38.67
CA LEU A 173 0.50 -7.47 38.32
C LEU A 173 -0.38 -7.73 39.56
N ILE A 174 0.23 -8.14 40.67
CA ILE A 174 -0.49 -8.37 41.94
C ILE A 174 -0.98 -7.05 42.57
N SER A 175 -0.20 -5.96 42.49
CA SER A 175 -0.59 -4.64 42.99
C SER A 175 -1.72 -4.01 42.18
N LEU A 176 -1.69 -4.20 40.85
CA LEU A 176 -2.77 -3.79 39.94
C LEU A 176 -4.08 -4.51 40.29
N LEU A 177 -4.02 -5.82 40.49
CA LEU A 177 -5.18 -6.63 40.87
C LEU A 177 -5.70 -6.31 42.28
N ARG A 178 -4.81 -5.97 43.22
CA ARG A 178 -5.19 -5.59 44.59
C ARG A 178 -5.84 -4.21 44.64
N PHE A 179 -5.30 -3.24 43.92
CA PHE A 179 -5.88 -1.89 43.78
C PHE A 179 -7.26 -1.94 43.15
N ILE A 180 -7.42 -2.69 42.05
CA ILE A 180 -8.72 -2.93 41.42
C ILE A 180 -9.73 -3.48 42.44
N ARG A 181 -9.32 -4.45 43.27
CA ARG A 181 -10.21 -5.08 44.26
C ARG A 181 -10.58 -4.18 45.44
N THR A 182 -9.69 -3.28 45.88
CA THR A 182 -9.95 -2.36 47.01
C THR A 182 -10.77 -1.15 46.61
N SER A 183 -10.66 -0.70 45.36
CA SER A 183 -11.35 0.49 44.85
C SER A 183 -12.76 0.19 44.31
N LEU A 184 -13.11 -1.08 44.14
CA LEU A 184 -14.42 -1.54 43.70
C LEU A 184 -15.44 -1.53 44.86
N PRO A 185 -16.56 -0.79 44.76
CA PRO A 185 -17.64 -0.85 45.74
C PRO A 185 -18.17 -2.28 45.88
N LYS A 186 -18.48 -2.71 47.11
CA LYS A 186 -19.02 -4.07 47.36
C LYS A 186 -20.27 -4.29 46.52
N GLY A 187 -20.25 -5.34 45.69
CA GLY A 187 -21.39 -5.73 44.84
C GLY A 187 -21.34 -5.25 43.40
N GLN A 188 -20.36 -4.42 43.00
CA GLN A 188 -20.15 -4.05 41.60
C GLN A 188 -18.97 -4.79 40.98
N ASN A 189 -19.01 -4.94 39.65
CA ASN A 189 -17.87 -5.38 38.85
C ASN A 189 -17.18 -4.19 38.15
N LEU A 190 -15.98 -4.42 37.63
CA LEU A 190 -15.10 -3.38 37.07
C LEU A 190 -15.77 -2.58 35.94
N LYS A 191 -16.63 -3.21 35.13
CA LYS A 191 -17.34 -2.55 34.02
C LYS A 191 -18.40 -1.58 34.53
N GLN A 192 -19.13 -1.96 35.58
CA GLN A 192 -20.16 -1.10 36.20
C GLN A 192 -19.53 0.12 36.87
N TRP A 193 -18.37 -0.05 37.52
CA TRP A 193 -17.63 1.04 38.16
C TRP A 193 -17.08 2.05 37.14
N VAL A 194 -16.48 1.58 36.04
CA VAL A 194 -15.96 2.45 34.95
C VAL A 194 -17.07 3.26 34.29
N HIS A 195 -18.26 2.68 34.09
CA HIS A 195 -19.41 3.42 33.56
C HIS A 195 -19.93 4.51 34.52
N SER A 196 -19.87 4.29 35.84
CA SER A 196 -20.31 5.27 36.84
C SER A 196 -19.41 6.51 36.96
N LEU A 197 -18.14 6.40 36.54
CA LEU A 197 -17.18 7.51 36.54
C LEU A 197 -17.34 8.45 35.33
N GLY A 198 -18.08 8.04 34.30
CA GLY A 198 -18.30 8.81 33.07
C GLY A 198 -19.58 9.65 33.04
N SER A 199 -20.32 9.74 34.16
CA SER A 199 -21.55 10.53 34.28
C SER A 199 -21.45 11.66 35.32
N LEU A 200 -20.25 12.18 35.55
CA LEU A 200 -19.97 13.49 36.16
C LEU A 200 -18.90 14.22 35.33
#